data_AF-A0A0D9XEM4-F1
#
_entry.id   AF-A0A0D9XEM4-F1
#
_cell.length_a   1.000
_cell.length_b   1.000
_cell.length_c   1.000
_cell.angle_alpha   90.00
_cell.angle_beta   90.00
_cell.angle_gamma   90.00
#
_symmetry.space_group_name_H-M   'P 1'
#
loop_
_entity.id
_entity.type
_entity.pdbx_description
1 polymer ?
#
loop_
_entity_poly.entity_id
_entity_poly.type
_entity_poly.pdbx_seq_one_letter_code
_entity_poly.pdbx_strand_id
1 'polypeptide(L)'
;MKKSSNAHHKHVKGSLCLIPPLLLAVLFYLQFQTLGFFSSIFPCGAGQSAAAGDYIDRLRASATFLPLKDTREWAEAWFISNVGDTSEPEGEAKNIFFPSPVTDGRLLCLSAPSRRDGTKNAYALAWRDALPDDAELRTGLAYVSETAYDHSNLWHGISALIPFASWHARGVCEGRGRRETTPARWALFHHGEVRLGMSPWLTSLAEATTGVDMVVETFNASYTPVCFEEAVVFRRNMAGMTRERLLAAFDFMRCKARAQCGVVDGGDPSVVNVTILFRTGARAFKDEAAVTRVFQNECARVAGCKLTTARSDNLTFCDQVRLMSGTDVLISSHGAQMTNLVFMERNSSIMEFYPKGWRERAGGGQFVYRWGADRAGMRHEGSWWDPNGEPCPNSPDILSCYKNRQIGHDEAYFAQWAAKVFAANKERKAGLAAGVAASTRQREATTTCCS
;
A
#
# COMPACT_ATOMS: atom_id res chain seq x y z
N MET A 1 -49.85 -9.45 70.41
CA MET A 1 -49.32 -10.45 71.36
C MET A 1 -48.20 -11.24 70.70
N LYS A 2 -47.11 -11.45 71.46
CA LYS A 2 -45.88 -12.26 71.22
C LYS A 2 -45.92 -13.32 70.10
N LYS A 3 -44.91 -13.30 69.21
CA LYS A 3 -43.77 -14.24 69.25
C LYS A 3 -42.69 -13.89 68.20
N SER A 4 -41.61 -13.29 68.70
CA SER A 4 -40.25 -13.37 68.15
C SER A 4 -39.66 -14.75 68.45
N SER A 5 -38.50 -15.06 67.82
CA SER A 5 -37.61 -16.19 68.08
C SER A 5 -37.82 -17.47 67.27
N ASN A 6 -37.55 -17.43 65.95
CA ASN A 6 -37.17 -18.67 65.24
C ASN A 6 -36.21 -18.54 64.05
N ALA A 7 -35.86 -17.31 63.62
CA ALA A 7 -34.95 -17.12 62.49
C ALA A 7 -33.46 -17.14 62.89
N HIS A 8 -33.11 -16.66 64.08
CA HIS A 8 -31.71 -16.53 64.50
C HIS A 8 -31.02 -17.85 64.89
N HIS A 9 -31.80 -18.89 65.19
CA HIS A 9 -31.26 -20.19 65.63
C HIS A 9 -30.87 -21.12 64.47
N LYS A 10 -31.35 -20.86 63.25
CA LYS A 10 -31.01 -21.65 62.05
C LYS A 10 -29.68 -21.23 61.42
N HIS A 11 -29.35 -19.93 61.42
CA HIS A 11 -28.08 -19.46 60.88
C HIS A 11 -26.87 -19.85 61.73
N VAL A 12 -27.01 -19.85 63.07
CA VAL A 12 -25.90 -20.24 63.97
C VAL A 12 -25.60 -21.75 63.89
N LYS A 13 -26.61 -22.61 63.69
CA LYS A 13 -26.39 -24.06 63.51
C LYS A 13 -25.74 -24.41 62.16
N GLY A 14 -26.08 -23.70 61.08
CA GLY A 14 -25.43 -23.90 59.78
C GLY A 14 -23.95 -23.50 59.79
N SER A 15 -23.62 -22.38 60.45
CA SER A 15 -22.24 -21.92 60.57
C SER A 15 -21.39 -22.80 61.50
N LEU A 16 -21.96 -23.36 62.59
CA LEU A 16 -21.22 -24.29 63.46
C LEU A 16 -20.96 -25.67 62.84
N CYS A 17 -21.79 -26.13 61.87
CA CYS A 17 -21.57 -27.41 61.18
C CYS A 17 -20.44 -27.36 60.13
N LEU A 18 -20.05 -26.16 59.67
CA LEU A 18 -19.01 -25.98 58.64
C LEU A 18 -17.61 -25.72 59.22
N ILE A 19 -17.52 -25.36 60.50
CA ILE A 19 -16.23 -25.11 61.17
C ILE A 19 -15.39 -26.38 61.33
N PRO A 20 -15.93 -27.55 61.74
CA PRO A 20 -15.16 -28.78 61.87
C PRO A 20 -14.51 -29.27 60.55
N PRO A 21 -15.21 -29.35 59.39
CA PRO A 21 -14.58 -29.79 58.15
C PRO A 21 -13.59 -28.76 57.60
N LEU A 22 -13.81 -27.46 57.83
CA LEU A 22 -12.88 -26.41 57.40
C LEU A 22 -11.57 -26.44 58.22
N LEU A 23 -11.67 -26.63 59.54
CA LEU A 23 -10.51 -26.82 60.41
C LEU A 23 -9.77 -28.12 60.07
N LEU A 24 -10.50 -29.20 59.74
CA LEU A 24 -9.89 -30.44 59.28
C LEU A 24 -9.10 -30.23 57.97
N ALA A 25 -9.68 -29.51 57.00
CA ALA A 25 -9.03 -29.19 55.73
C ALA A 25 -7.77 -28.32 55.91
N VAL A 26 -7.82 -27.34 56.81
CA VAL A 26 -6.65 -26.50 57.16
C VAL A 26 -5.58 -27.34 57.88
N LEU A 27 -5.96 -28.26 58.75
CA LEU A 27 -5.04 -29.12 59.48
C LEU A 27 -4.39 -30.16 58.57
N PHE A 28 -5.13 -30.71 57.61
CA PHE A 28 -4.57 -31.52 56.51
C PHE A 28 -3.63 -30.69 55.64
N TYR A 29 -4.04 -29.49 55.21
CA TYR A 29 -3.18 -28.62 54.39
C TYR A 29 -1.86 -28.28 55.10
N LEU A 30 -1.92 -27.94 56.38
CA LEU A 30 -0.72 -27.67 57.19
C LEU A 30 0.11 -28.92 57.44
N GLN A 31 -0.51 -30.10 57.70
CA GLN A 31 0.23 -31.36 57.81
C GLN A 31 0.90 -31.77 56.51
N PHE A 32 0.24 -31.57 55.36
CA PHE A 32 0.82 -31.82 54.03
C PHE A 32 1.98 -30.86 53.71
N GLN A 33 1.97 -29.63 54.23
CA GLN A 33 3.13 -28.73 54.14
C GLN A 33 4.26 -29.10 55.11
N THR A 34 3.96 -29.50 56.35
CA THR A 34 5.00 -29.84 57.34
C THR A 34 5.65 -31.20 57.14
N LEU A 35 4.94 -32.15 56.50
CA LEU A 35 5.47 -33.48 56.18
C LEU A 35 6.22 -33.54 54.83
N GLY A 36 6.41 -32.39 54.16
CA GLY A 36 7.18 -32.33 52.91
C GLY A 36 6.55 -33.08 51.72
N PHE A 37 5.27 -33.45 51.78
CA PHE A 37 4.58 -34.15 50.68
C PHE A 37 4.26 -33.24 49.48
N PHE A 38 4.41 -31.92 49.60
CA PHE A 38 4.48 -30.97 48.48
C PHE A 38 5.89 -30.41 48.25
N SER A 39 6.92 -31.10 48.73
CA SER A 39 8.30 -30.87 48.35
C SER A 39 8.70 -31.93 47.32
N SER A 40 8.68 -31.54 46.05
CA SER A 40 9.37 -32.13 44.90
C SER A 40 9.94 -33.55 45.09
N ILE A 41 9.08 -34.57 45.00
CA ILE A 41 9.50 -35.92 44.59
C ILE A 41 9.56 -35.94 43.07
N PHE A 42 10.47 -35.13 42.52
CA PHE A 42 11.08 -35.27 41.21
C PHE A 42 12.33 -34.40 41.24
N PRO A 43 13.55 -34.97 41.17
CA PRO A 43 14.70 -34.22 40.71
C PRO A 43 14.53 -34.01 39.20
N CYS A 44 13.59 -33.15 38.80
CA CYS A 44 13.34 -32.75 37.42
C CYS A 44 13.51 -31.24 37.24
N GLY A 45 14.58 -30.66 37.81
CA GLY A 45 14.98 -29.28 37.51
C GLY A 45 15.99 -29.19 36.36
N ALA A 46 16.99 -30.07 36.37
CA ALA A 46 18.08 -30.04 35.39
C ALA A 46 17.73 -30.77 34.07
N GLY A 47 17.01 -31.89 34.14
CA GLY A 47 16.65 -32.70 32.98
C GLY A 47 15.54 -32.10 32.09
N GLN A 48 14.58 -31.37 32.67
CA GLN A 48 13.53 -30.70 31.90
C GLN A 48 14.05 -29.46 31.16
N SER A 49 14.99 -28.71 31.76
CA SER A 49 15.65 -27.58 31.08
C SER A 49 16.57 -28.04 29.95
N ALA A 50 17.29 -29.15 30.13
CA ALA A 50 18.14 -29.71 29.07
C ALA A 50 17.31 -30.33 27.93
N ALA A 51 16.20 -31.01 28.23
CA ALA A 51 15.29 -31.57 27.22
C ALA A 51 14.51 -30.47 26.47
N ALA A 52 14.12 -29.39 27.15
CA ALA A 52 13.54 -28.22 26.51
C ALA A 52 14.58 -27.51 25.63
N GLY A 53 15.83 -27.40 26.08
CA GLY A 53 16.95 -26.88 25.29
C GLY A 53 17.19 -27.70 24.02
N ASP A 54 17.31 -29.03 24.12
CA ASP A 54 17.44 -29.93 22.96
C ASP A 54 16.26 -29.81 21.99
N TYR A 55 15.03 -29.64 22.51
CA TYR A 55 13.86 -29.42 21.66
C TYR A 55 13.92 -28.07 20.91
N ILE A 56 14.31 -26.99 21.59
CA ILE A 56 14.48 -25.66 20.97
C ILE A 56 15.61 -25.68 19.94
N ASP A 57 16.73 -26.34 20.22
CA ASP A 57 17.85 -26.45 19.28
C ASP A 57 17.47 -27.28 18.05
N ARG A 58 16.67 -28.34 18.22
CA ARG A 58 16.10 -29.10 17.08
C ARG A 58 15.13 -28.25 16.26
N LEU A 59 14.28 -27.45 16.92
CA LEU A 59 13.38 -26.52 16.22
C LEU A 59 14.18 -25.48 15.44
N ARG A 60 15.26 -24.95 16.03
CA ARG A 60 16.17 -24.02 15.36
C ARG A 60 16.81 -24.66 14.13
N ALA A 61 17.37 -25.86 14.28
CA ALA A 61 17.96 -26.63 13.19
C ALA A 61 16.95 -27.04 12.10
N SER A 62 15.65 -27.06 12.41
CA SER A 62 14.58 -27.36 11.45
C SER A 62 14.22 -26.19 10.52
N ALA A 63 14.73 -24.98 10.79
CA ALA A 63 14.50 -23.81 9.95
C ALA A 63 15.25 -23.95 8.61
N THR A 64 14.60 -24.58 7.63
CA THR A 64 15.16 -24.75 6.30
C THR A 64 15.08 -23.46 5.49
N PHE A 65 16.23 -22.97 5.03
CA PHE A 65 16.29 -21.85 4.08
C PHE A 65 15.98 -22.31 2.66
N LEU A 66 14.99 -21.67 2.06
CA LEU A 66 14.52 -21.89 0.70
C LEU A 66 14.88 -20.70 -0.17
N PRO A 67 15.07 -20.88 -1.49
CA PRO A 67 15.32 -19.75 -2.40
C PRO A 67 14.23 -18.69 -2.29
N LEU A 68 14.62 -17.43 -2.07
CA LEU A 68 13.68 -16.31 -2.05
C LEU A 68 13.06 -16.13 -3.43
N LYS A 69 13.86 -16.30 -4.48
CA LYS A 69 13.42 -16.36 -5.88
C LYS A 69 13.53 -17.79 -6.40
N ASP A 70 12.41 -18.50 -6.42
CA ASP A 70 12.34 -19.85 -6.98
C ASP A 70 12.18 -19.81 -8.50
N THR A 71 13.24 -20.10 -9.23
CA THR A 71 13.25 -20.05 -10.71
C THR A 71 12.50 -21.21 -11.37
N ARG A 72 12.02 -22.19 -10.59
CA ARG A 72 11.13 -23.25 -11.08
C ARG A 72 9.69 -22.75 -11.22
N GLU A 73 9.37 -21.68 -10.50
CA GLU A 73 8.09 -21.00 -10.56
C GLU A 73 8.09 -19.90 -11.61
N TRP A 74 6.89 -19.53 -12.02
CA TRP A 74 6.66 -18.40 -12.91
C TRP A 74 6.83 -17.06 -12.17
N ALA A 75 7.09 -15.99 -12.91
CA ALA A 75 7.57 -14.71 -12.37
C ALA A 75 6.68 -14.06 -11.29
N GLU A 76 5.37 -14.31 -11.26
CA GLU A 76 4.51 -13.73 -10.22
C GLU A 76 4.40 -14.62 -8.96
N ALA A 77 4.87 -15.88 -8.99
CA ALA A 77 4.79 -16.82 -7.86
C ALA A 77 6.15 -17.17 -7.23
N TRP A 78 7.25 -16.78 -7.84
CA TRP A 78 8.60 -17.17 -7.43
C TRP A 78 9.04 -16.72 -6.02
N PHE A 79 8.38 -15.71 -5.44
CA PHE A 79 8.86 -15.00 -4.26
C PHE A 79 8.18 -15.57 -3.04
N ILE A 80 8.92 -16.28 -2.17
CA ILE A 80 8.35 -17.04 -1.04
C ILE A 80 7.34 -18.10 -1.56
N SER A 81 7.71 -18.84 -2.60
CA SER A 81 6.81 -19.69 -3.39
C SER A 81 6.06 -20.77 -2.58
N ASN A 82 6.63 -21.28 -1.49
CA ASN A 82 6.03 -22.38 -0.72
C ASN A 82 4.94 -21.93 0.27
N VAL A 83 4.62 -20.64 0.33
CA VAL A 83 3.53 -20.11 1.16
C VAL A 83 2.45 -19.51 0.26
N GLY A 84 1.21 -19.97 0.43
CA GLY A 84 0.06 -19.45 -0.30
C GLY A 84 -0.30 -18.02 0.15
N ASP A 85 -0.62 -17.15 -0.81
CA ASP A 85 -1.24 -15.86 -0.50
C ASP A 85 -2.75 -16.01 -0.31
N THR A 86 -3.33 -15.11 0.48
CA THR A 86 -4.77 -15.04 0.75
C THR A 86 -5.32 -13.69 0.31
N SER A 87 -6.61 -13.63 -0.02
CA SER A 87 -7.35 -12.41 -0.32
C SER A 87 -8.50 -12.34 0.67
N GLU A 88 -8.18 -11.96 1.92
CA GLU A 88 -9.14 -11.92 3.03
C GLU A 88 -9.30 -10.49 3.55
N PRO A 89 -10.52 -9.91 3.50
CA PRO A 89 -11.73 -10.49 2.91
C PRO A 89 -11.64 -10.61 1.37
N GLU A 90 -12.53 -11.42 0.77
CA GLU A 90 -12.59 -11.57 -0.68
C GLU A 90 -12.64 -10.21 -1.38
N GLY A 91 -11.80 -10.07 -2.41
CA GLY A 91 -11.67 -8.82 -3.16
C GLY A 91 -10.63 -7.85 -2.59
N GLU A 92 -9.92 -8.21 -1.53
CA GLU A 92 -8.75 -7.48 -1.03
C GLU A 92 -7.47 -7.88 -1.76
N ALA A 93 -6.43 -7.05 -1.64
CA ALA A 93 -5.10 -7.36 -2.12
C ALA A 93 -4.57 -8.70 -1.58
N LYS A 94 -4.03 -9.52 -2.50
CA LYS A 94 -3.38 -10.77 -2.12
C LYS A 94 -2.13 -10.51 -1.28
N ASN A 95 -2.13 -11.07 -0.07
CA ASN A 95 -1.04 -10.91 0.88
C ASN A 95 -0.75 -12.20 1.66
N ILE A 96 0.43 -12.24 2.28
CA ILE A 96 0.80 -13.25 3.26
C ILE A 96 1.14 -12.53 4.56
N PHE A 97 0.46 -12.89 5.64
CA PHE A 97 0.74 -12.35 6.96
C PHE A 97 1.54 -13.36 7.80
N PHE A 98 2.53 -12.86 8.54
CA PHE A 98 3.38 -13.61 9.45
C PHE A 98 3.38 -12.93 10.82
N PRO A 99 3.31 -13.68 11.92
CA PRO A 99 2.88 -15.08 11.99
C PRO A 99 1.38 -15.21 11.68
N SER A 100 0.96 -16.34 11.11
CA SER A 100 -0.47 -16.63 10.86
C SER A 100 -0.77 -18.13 10.94
N PRO A 101 -2.05 -18.54 10.99
CA PRO A 101 -2.40 -19.96 10.91
C PRO A 101 -1.86 -20.67 9.65
N VAL A 102 -1.74 -19.96 8.52
CA VAL A 102 -1.17 -20.51 7.27
C VAL A 102 0.32 -20.83 7.41
N THR A 103 1.02 -20.12 8.29
CA THR A 103 2.45 -20.31 8.56
C THR A 103 2.68 -21.11 9.83
N ASP A 104 1.64 -21.72 10.40
CA ASP A 104 1.65 -22.38 11.71
C ASP A 104 2.23 -21.47 12.80
N GLY A 105 1.93 -20.18 12.80
CA GLY A 105 2.45 -19.24 13.80
C GLY A 105 3.94 -18.91 13.67
N ARG A 106 4.61 -19.33 12.60
CA ARG A 106 6.04 -19.05 12.35
C ARG A 106 6.26 -17.66 11.76
N LEU A 107 7.36 -17.05 12.17
CA LEU A 107 7.88 -15.77 11.69
C LEU A 107 8.56 -15.95 10.32
N LEU A 108 8.62 -14.86 9.56
CA LEU A 108 9.40 -14.77 8.33
C LEU A 108 10.84 -14.37 8.66
N CYS A 109 11.80 -15.20 8.27
CA CYS A 109 13.23 -14.90 8.32
C CYS A 109 13.80 -14.79 6.91
N LEU A 110 14.54 -13.71 6.62
CA LEU A 110 15.16 -13.45 5.32
C LEU A 110 16.69 -13.40 5.46
N SER A 111 17.39 -14.17 4.63
CA SER A 111 18.83 -14.01 4.40
C SER A 111 19.01 -13.43 3.01
N ALA A 112 19.33 -12.14 2.92
CA ALA A 112 19.26 -11.39 1.67
C ALA A 112 20.55 -10.60 1.37
N PRO A 113 21.68 -11.28 1.10
CA PRO A 113 22.97 -10.63 0.84
C PRO A 113 23.02 -9.91 -0.51
N SER A 114 22.16 -10.28 -1.47
CA SER A 114 22.28 -9.90 -2.87
C SER A 114 21.30 -8.79 -3.30
N ARG A 115 21.87 -7.78 -3.96
CA ARG A 115 21.14 -6.64 -4.58
C ARG A 115 21.06 -6.73 -6.10
N ARG A 116 21.65 -7.77 -6.70
CA ARG A 116 21.83 -7.93 -8.15
C ARG A 116 21.45 -9.30 -8.68
N ASP A 117 21.20 -10.25 -7.78
CA ASP A 117 20.84 -11.61 -8.11
C ASP A 117 19.94 -12.17 -7.00
N GLY A 118 18.63 -12.12 -7.22
CA GLY A 118 17.65 -12.58 -6.24
C GLY A 118 17.69 -14.08 -5.95
N THR A 119 18.35 -14.89 -6.81
CA THR A 119 18.51 -16.34 -6.56
C THR A 119 19.49 -16.64 -5.42
N LYS A 120 20.31 -15.66 -5.04
CA LYS A 120 21.24 -15.72 -3.89
C LYS A 120 20.61 -15.30 -2.56
N ASN A 121 19.36 -14.86 -2.58
CA ASN A 121 18.61 -14.55 -1.37
C ASN A 121 17.74 -15.74 -1.00
N ALA A 122 17.48 -15.92 0.29
CA ALA A 122 16.74 -17.04 0.84
C ALA A 122 15.76 -16.59 1.94
N TYR A 123 14.75 -17.41 2.20
CA TYR A 123 13.84 -17.24 3.33
C TYR A 123 13.68 -18.55 4.12
N ALA A 124 13.37 -18.43 5.40
CA ALA A 124 12.98 -19.54 6.26
C ALA A 124 11.78 -19.13 7.11
N LEU A 125 11.07 -20.13 7.63
CA LEU A 125 10.02 -19.94 8.63
C LEU A 125 10.50 -20.50 9.97
N ALA A 126 10.43 -19.69 11.02
CA ALA A 126 10.93 -20.08 12.34
C ALA A 126 9.96 -19.68 13.45
N TRP A 127 9.96 -20.44 14.54
CA TRP A 127 9.22 -20.06 15.76
C TRP A 127 9.94 -18.94 16.49
N ARG A 128 9.18 -18.04 17.14
CA ARG A 128 9.73 -16.89 17.87
C ARG A 128 10.80 -17.29 18.90
N ASP A 129 10.59 -18.41 19.59
CA ASP A 129 11.49 -18.88 20.64
C ASP A 129 12.59 -19.83 20.11
N ALA A 130 12.61 -20.10 18.79
CA ALA A 130 13.57 -20.98 18.13
C ALA A 130 14.01 -20.40 16.78
N LEU A 131 14.45 -19.14 16.78
CA LEU A 131 15.01 -18.48 15.59
C LEU A 131 16.33 -19.15 15.16
N PRO A 132 16.68 -19.13 13.86
CA PRO A 132 17.97 -19.62 13.36
C PRO A 132 19.16 -19.02 14.13
N ASP A 133 20.28 -19.74 14.16
CA ASP A 133 21.48 -19.24 14.84
C ASP A 133 21.91 -17.90 14.23
N ASP A 134 22.36 -16.99 15.09
CA ASP A 134 22.77 -15.62 14.75
C ASP A 134 21.69 -14.75 14.11
N ALA A 135 20.42 -15.19 14.06
CA ALA A 135 19.35 -14.41 13.48
C ALA A 135 19.02 -13.16 14.31
N GLU A 136 18.82 -12.04 13.62
CA GLU A 136 18.40 -10.79 14.25
C GLU A 136 16.88 -10.64 14.20
N LEU A 137 16.23 -10.53 15.36
CA LEU A 137 14.79 -10.25 15.42
C LEU A 137 14.52 -8.76 15.29
N ARG A 138 13.64 -8.40 14.36
CA ARG A 138 13.12 -7.06 14.13
C ARG A 138 11.73 -6.92 14.73
N THR A 139 11.56 -6.01 15.67
CA THR A 139 10.27 -5.77 16.35
C THR A 139 9.32 -4.93 15.50
N GLY A 140 8.02 -5.14 15.70
CA GLY A 140 6.92 -4.47 14.98
C GLY A 140 6.73 -4.95 13.54
N LEU A 141 5.68 -4.42 12.90
CA LEU A 141 5.27 -4.81 11.54
C LEU A 141 6.31 -4.43 10.49
N ALA A 142 6.71 -5.41 9.68
CA ALA A 142 7.45 -5.21 8.44
C ALA A 142 6.50 -5.26 7.24
N TYR A 143 6.52 -4.22 6.41
CA TYR A 143 5.97 -4.31 5.06
C TYR A 143 7.04 -4.91 4.13
N VAL A 144 6.70 -6.01 3.46
CA VAL A 144 7.59 -6.69 2.52
C VAL A 144 7.00 -6.58 1.12
N SER A 145 7.69 -5.89 0.22
CA SER A 145 7.27 -5.68 -1.16
C SER A 145 8.14 -6.49 -2.10
N GLU A 146 7.53 -7.35 -2.92
CA GLU A 146 8.15 -7.84 -4.15
C GLU A 146 7.37 -7.30 -5.34
N THR A 147 8.10 -6.84 -6.35
CA THR A 147 7.51 -6.31 -7.56
C THR A 147 8.30 -6.80 -8.78
N ALA A 148 7.57 -7.07 -9.86
CA ALA A 148 8.16 -7.33 -11.19
C ALA A 148 8.65 -6.05 -11.88
N TYR A 149 8.33 -4.89 -11.31
CA TYR A 149 8.72 -3.57 -11.79
C TYR A 149 9.53 -2.84 -10.72
N ASP A 150 10.47 -1.98 -11.09
CA ASP A 150 11.30 -1.27 -10.10
C ASP A 150 10.50 -0.27 -9.23
N HIS A 151 11.03 0.07 -8.05
CA HIS A 151 10.44 1.09 -7.15
C HIS A 151 10.88 2.53 -7.48
N SER A 152 11.66 2.75 -8.54
CA SER A 152 12.19 4.06 -8.92
C SER A 152 11.26 4.82 -9.87
N ASN A 153 10.49 4.10 -10.68
CA ASN A 153 9.48 4.66 -11.54
C ASN A 153 8.16 4.84 -10.77
N LEU A 154 7.56 6.04 -10.86
CA LEU A 154 6.35 6.39 -10.10
C LEU A 154 5.19 5.41 -10.35
N TRP A 155 4.90 5.07 -11.61
CA TRP A 155 3.80 4.15 -11.95
C TRP A 155 4.08 2.72 -11.49
N HIS A 156 5.32 2.26 -11.69
CA HIS A 156 5.72 0.93 -11.27
C HIS A 156 5.64 0.79 -9.74
N GLY A 157 6.26 1.70 -9.00
CA GLY A 157 6.27 1.61 -7.55
C GLY A 157 4.92 1.90 -6.90
N ILE A 158 4.06 2.75 -7.48
CA ILE A 158 2.70 2.93 -6.93
C ILE A 158 1.87 1.66 -7.08
N SER A 159 2.08 0.88 -8.14
CA SER A 159 1.40 -0.41 -8.33
C SER A 159 1.73 -1.44 -7.24
N ALA A 160 2.90 -1.30 -6.60
CA ALA A 160 3.32 -2.08 -5.45
C ALA A 160 2.83 -1.49 -4.11
N LEU A 161 2.61 -0.17 -4.04
CA LEU A 161 2.14 0.52 -2.82
C LEU A 161 0.62 0.41 -2.61
N ILE A 162 -0.18 0.45 -3.68
CA ILE A 162 -1.66 0.37 -3.62
C ILE A 162 -2.17 -0.82 -2.79
N PRO A 163 -1.66 -2.05 -2.96
CA PRO A 163 -2.07 -3.21 -2.17
C PRO A 163 -1.92 -2.99 -0.67
N PHE A 164 -0.76 -2.45 -0.27
CA PHE A 164 -0.49 -2.15 1.13
C PHE A 164 -1.33 -0.99 1.64
N ALA A 165 -1.54 0.06 0.84
CA ALA A 165 -2.41 1.17 1.21
C ALA A 165 -3.84 0.70 1.49
N SER A 166 -4.38 -0.22 0.67
CA SER A 166 -5.69 -0.84 0.90
C SER A 166 -5.74 -1.61 2.23
N TRP A 167 -4.78 -2.51 2.45
CA TRP A 167 -4.67 -3.32 3.66
C TRP A 167 -4.49 -2.46 4.93
N HIS A 168 -3.63 -1.45 4.85
CA HIS A 168 -3.35 -0.51 5.94
C HIS A 168 -4.57 0.33 6.27
N ALA A 169 -5.21 0.92 5.26
CA ALA A 169 -6.43 1.70 5.42
C ALA A 169 -7.49 0.87 6.13
N ARG A 170 -7.69 -0.37 5.69
CA ARG A 170 -8.64 -1.29 6.31
C ARG A 170 -8.35 -1.52 7.79
N GLY A 171 -7.11 -1.80 8.14
CA GLY A 171 -6.71 -1.97 9.53
C GLY A 171 -7.02 -0.75 10.39
N VAL A 172 -6.60 0.44 9.93
CA VAL A 172 -6.82 1.71 10.65
C VAL A 172 -8.31 2.08 10.74
N CYS A 173 -9.07 1.84 9.68
CA CYS A 173 -10.50 2.17 9.58
C CYS A 173 -11.40 1.22 10.36
N GLU A 174 -11.09 -0.08 10.35
CA GLU A 174 -11.90 -1.13 10.99
C GLU A 174 -11.55 -1.31 12.48
N GLY A 175 -10.74 -0.41 13.05
CA GLY A 175 -10.46 -0.38 14.49
C GLY A 175 -9.39 -1.37 14.97
N ARG A 176 -8.61 -1.98 14.07
CA ARG A 176 -7.30 -2.55 14.48
C ARG A 176 -6.41 -1.36 14.82
N GLY A 177 -5.83 -1.33 16.02
CA GLY A 177 -5.17 -0.12 16.53
C GLY A 177 -4.09 0.37 15.57
N ARG A 178 -3.93 1.70 15.40
CA ARG A 178 -2.94 2.32 14.48
C ARG A 178 -1.52 1.70 14.63
N ARG A 179 -1.16 1.27 15.84
CA ARG A 179 0.13 0.62 16.14
C ARG A 179 0.34 -0.73 15.45
N GLU A 180 -0.73 -1.48 15.20
CA GLU A 180 -0.67 -2.85 14.65
C GLU A 180 -0.55 -2.85 13.12
N THR A 181 -0.91 -1.76 12.45
CA THR A 181 -0.96 -1.70 10.98
C THR A 181 0.05 -0.74 10.38
N THR A 182 0.66 0.14 11.18
CA THR A 182 1.74 1.03 10.76
C THR A 182 3.06 0.26 10.68
N PRO A 183 3.77 0.28 9.53
CA PRO A 183 5.00 -0.46 9.36
C PRO A 183 6.13 0.20 10.14
N ALA A 184 6.82 -0.57 10.98
CA ALA A 184 8.08 -0.15 11.60
C ALA A 184 9.25 -0.15 10.61
N ARG A 185 9.12 -0.89 9.51
CA ARG A 185 10.16 -1.06 8.49
C ARG A 185 9.61 -1.54 7.16
N TRP A 186 10.39 -1.29 6.11
CA TRP A 186 10.08 -1.60 4.72
C TRP A 186 11.18 -2.49 4.15
N ALA A 187 10.87 -3.74 3.82
CA ALA A 187 11.77 -4.64 3.12
C ALA A 187 11.36 -4.67 1.63
N LEU A 188 12.20 -4.11 0.77
CA LEU A 188 11.86 -3.87 -0.63
C LEU A 188 12.65 -4.80 -1.55
N PHE A 189 11.94 -5.48 -2.45
CA PHE A 189 12.50 -6.43 -3.41
C PHE A 189 11.98 -6.17 -4.83
N HIS A 190 12.87 -6.39 -5.80
CA HIS A 190 12.50 -6.41 -7.22
C HIS A 190 13.22 -7.56 -7.88
N HIS A 191 12.45 -8.53 -8.37
CA HIS A 191 12.95 -9.84 -8.83
C HIS A 191 13.73 -10.60 -7.74
N GLY A 192 13.30 -10.48 -6.49
CA GLY A 192 13.96 -11.07 -5.32
C GLY A 192 15.26 -10.37 -4.89
N GLU A 193 15.66 -9.27 -5.54
CA GLU A 193 16.84 -8.49 -5.19
C GLU A 193 16.51 -7.36 -4.21
N VAL A 194 17.33 -7.19 -3.18
CA VAL A 194 17.14 -6.13 -2.18
C VAL A 194 17.24 -4.74 -2.81
N ARG A 195 16.28 -3.87 -2.47
CA ARG A 195 16.25 -2.44 -2.81
C ARG A 195 16.39 -1.59 -1.56
N LEU A 196 17.11 -0.48 -1.69
CA LEU A 196 17.46 0.41 -0.58
C LEU A 196 16.49 1.59 -0.41
N GLY A 197 15.45 1.63 -1.25
CA GLY A 197 14.48 2.69 -1.23
C GLY A 197 13.61 2.69 -2.46
N MET A 198 12.75 3.70 -2.51
CA MET A 198 11.85 4.00 -3.61
C MET A 198 12.22 5.38 -4.19
N SER A 199 11.56 5.80 -5.26
CA SER A 199 11.67 7.21 -5.69
C SER A 199 11.23 8.15 -4.55
N PRO A 200 11.82 9.37 -4.44
CA PRO A 200 11.42 10.33 -3.41
C PRO A 200 9.92 10.66 -3.38
N TRP A 201 9.27 10.65 -4.56
CA TRP A 201 7.83 10.84 -4.69
C TRP A 201 7.05 9.70 -4.04
N LEU A 202 7.48 8.46 -4.24
CA LEU A 202 6.85 7.27 -3.65
C LEU A 202 7.10 7.19 -2.14
N THR A 203 8.30 7.55 -1.68
CA THR A 203 8.61 7.70 -0.26
C THR A 203 7.65 8.67 0.40
N SER A 204 7.51 9.88 -0.16
CA SER A 204 6.60 10.91 0.37
C SER A 204 5.14 10.42 0.42
N LEU A 205 4.70 9.67 -0.58
CA LEU A 205 3.37 9.09 -0.61
C LEU A 205 3.19 7.98 0.43
N ALA A 206 4.18 7.10 0.60
CA ALA A 206 4.16 6.03 1.61
C ALA A 206 4.13 6.60 3.03
N GLU A 207 4.94 7.62 3.30
CA GLU A 207 4.98 8.34 4.58
C GLU A 207 3.65 9.04 4.85
N ALA A 208 3.06 9.71 3.85
CA ALA A 208 1.72 10.28 3.99
C ALA A 208 0.67 9.21 4.30
N THR A 209 0.69 8.12 3.54
CA THR A 209 -0.28 7.02 3.66
C THR A 209 -0.24 6.39 5.06
N THR A 210 0.94 6.27 5.66
CA THR A 210 1.14 5.57 6.95
C THR A 210 1.27 6.50 8.16
N GLY A 211 1.55 7.79 7.93
CA GLY A 211 1.80 8.80 8.96
C GLY A 211 3.15 8.67 9.67
N VAL A 212 4.11 7.90 9.13
CA VAL A 212 5.44 7.69 9.72
C VAL A 212 6.53 7.70 8.65
N ASP A 213 7.74 8.06 9.05
CA ASP A 213 8.91 8.07 8.17
C ASP A 213 9.26 6.65 7.67
N MET A 214 9.66 6.54 6.41
CA MET A 214 9.95 5.25 5.80
C MET A 214 11.36 4.75 6.20
N VAL A 215 11.40 3.74 7.06
CA VAL A 215 12.65 3.05 7.43
C VAL A 215 12.85 1.80 6.58
N VAL A 216 13.86 1.79 5.70
CA VAL A 216 14.13 0.65 4.80
C VAL A 216 15.09 -0.35 5.44
N GLU A 217 14.72 -1.63 5.44
CA GLU A 217 15.59 -2.73 5.84
C GLU A 217 16.61 -3.02 4.73
N THR A 218 17.89 -2.81 5.03
CA THR A 218 18.98 -2.90 4.04
C THR A 218 19.67 -4.26 4.03
N PHE A 219 19.38 -5.11 5.03
CA PHE A 219 19.98 -6.42 5.28
C PHE A 219 21.51 -6.42 5.35
N ASN A 220 22.14 -5.24 5.39
CA ASN A 220 23.60 -5.01 5.42
C ASN A 220 24.43 -5.83 4.41
N ALA A 221 23.82 -6.38 3.35
CA ALA A 221 24.43 -7.37 2.47
C ALA A 221 25.06 -8.57 3.22
N SER A 222 24.53 -8.91 4.40
CA SER A 222 24.98 -10.02 5.23
C SER A 222 24.20 -11.30 4.91
N TYR A 223 24.82 -12.44 5.22
CA TYR A 223 24.13 -13.73 5.28
C TYR A 223 23.35 -13.91 6.58
N THR A 224 23.62 -13.09 7.60
CA THR A 224 22.89 -13.05 8.87
C THR A 224 21.39 -12.95 8.61
N PRO A 225 20.58 -13.95 9.02
CA PRO A 225 19.15 -13.90 8.83
C PRO A 225 18.51 -12.77 9.63
N VAL A 226 17.59 -12.05 9.01
CA VAL A 226 16.75 -11.06 9.68
C VAL A 226 15.34 -11.62 9.78
N CYS A 227 14.86 -11.85 11.00
CA CYS A 227 13.52 -12.34 11.26
C CYS A 227 12.61 -11.19 11.68
N PHE A 228 11.35 -11.18 11.22
CA PHE A 228 10.39 -10.14 11.57
C PHE A 228 9.39 -10.66 12.60
N GLU A 229 9.19 -9.89 13.67
CA GLU A 229 8.14 -10.15 14.68
C GLU A 229 6.77 -10.24 14.02
N GLU A 230 6.48 -9.33 13.10
CA GLU A 230 5.31 -9.35 12.23
C GLU A 230 5.72 -8.94 10.82
N ALA A 231 5.15 -9.57 9.80
CA ALA A 231 5.38 -9.19 8.41
C ALA A 231 4.12 -9.35 7.57
N VAL A 232 3.88 -8.39 6.67
CA VAL A 232 2.89 -8.52 5.61
C VAL A 232 3.59 -8.44 4.25
N VAL A 233 3.46 -9.51 3.46
CA VAL A 233 4.11 -9.65 2.16
C VAL A 233 3.12 -9.39 1.04
N PHE A 234 3.46 -8.48 0.14
CA PHE A 234 2.77 -8.25 -1.13
C PHE A 234 3.71 -8.56 -2.29
N ARG A 235 3.36 -9.59 -3.08
CA ARG A 235 4.16 -10.06 -4.23
C ARG A 235 3.36 -10.13 -5.54
N ARG A 236 2.09 -9.73 -5.51
CA ARG A 236 1.14 -9.88 -6.63
C ARG A 236 0.65 -8.52 -7.18
N ASN A 237 1.30 -7.41 -6.81
CA ASN A 237 0.81 -6.05 -7.06
C ASN A 237 -0.70 -5.95 -6.71
N MET A 238 -1.52 -5.36 -7.58
CA MET A 238 -2.96 -5.17 -7.38
C MET A 238 -3.83 -6.43 -7.58
N ALA A 239 -3.25 -7.63 -7.72
CA ALA A 239 -4.06 -8.83 -7.94
C ALA A 239 -4.95 -9.16 -6.73
N GLY A 240 -6.15 -9.66 -7.02
CA GLY A 240 -7.18 -9.97 -6.02
C GLY A 240 -8.07 -8.77 -5.66
N MET A 241 -7.64 -7.54 -5.94
CA MET A 241 -8.41 -6.35 -5.58
C MET A 241 -9.63 -6.15 -6.47
N THR A 242 -10.81 -5.95 -5.87
CA THR A 242 -12.00 -5.49 -6.60
C THR A 242 -11.86 -4.02 -7.00
N ARG A 243 -12.73 -3.58 -7.91
CA ARG A 243 -12.80 -2.17 -8.33
C ARG A 243 -13.06 -1.25 -7.13
N GLU A 244 -13.94 -1.67 -6.21
CA GLU A 244 -14.30 -0.91 -5.01
C GLU A 244 -13.10 -0.76 -4.08
N ARG A 245 -12.32 -1.83 -3.87
CA ARG A 245 -11.11 -1.80 -3.02
C ARG A 245 -10.01 -0.95 -3.65
N LEU A 246 -9.81 -1.04 -4.96
CA LEU A 246 -8.87 -0.16 -5.67
C LEU A 246 -9.26 1.32 -5.51
N LEU A 247 -10.53 1.66 -5.75
CA LEU A 247 -11.02 3.02 -5.59
C LEU A 247 -10.85 3.53 -4.15
N ALA A 248 -11.14 2.70 -3.15
CA ALA A 248 -10.96 3.06 -1.75
C ALA A 248 -9.47 3.27 -1.38
N ALA A 249 -8.56 2.45 -1.92
CA ALA A 249 -7.13 2.60 -1.69
C ALA A 249 -6.59 3.92 -2.29
N PHE A 250 -7.00 4.27 -3.52
CA PHE A 250 -6.64 5.56 -4.12
C PHE A 250 -7.20 6.75 -3.35
N ASP A 251 -8.46 6.69 -2.93
CA ASP A 251 -9.06 7.73 -2.09
C ASP A 251 -8.32 7.90 -0.76
N PHE A 252 -7.96 6.80 -0.11
CA PHE A 252 -7.22 6.84 1.15
C PHE A 252 -5.86 7.52 0.98
N MET A 253 -5.06 7.09 -0.01
CA MET A 253 -3.77 7.70 -0.32
C MET A 253 -3.91 9.19 -0.67
N ARG A 254 -4.90 9.55 -1.51
CA ARG A 254 -5.19 10.94 -1.86
C ARG A 254 -5.51 11.77 -0.62
N CYS A 255 -6.36 11.25 0.24
CA CYS A 255 -6.79 11.95 1.44
C CYS A 255 -5.63 12.20 2.40
N LYS A 256 -4.81 11.16 2.64
CA LYS A 256 -3.62 11.27 3.50
C LYS A 256 -2.57 12.22 2.93
N ALA A 257 -2.32 12.18 1.62
CA ALA A 257 -1.42 13.12 0.96
C ALA A 257 -1.90 14.57 1.11
N ARG A 258 -3.21 14.82 0.94
CA ARG A 258 -3.82 16.15 1.14
C ARG A 258 -3.70 16.64 2.56
N ALA A 259 -3.98 15.78 3.54
CA ALA A 259 -3.86 16.10 4.95
C ALA A 259 -2.41 16.47 5.31
N GLN A 260 -1.43 15.67 4.90
CA GLN A 260 0.00 15.97 5.11
C GLN A 260 0.42 17.30 4.44
N CYS A 261 -0.12 17.60 3.27
CA CYS A 261 0.23 18.81 2.52
C CYS A 261 -0.61 20.05 2.86
N GLY A 262 -1.53 19.96 3.84
CA GLY A 262 -2.39 21.06 4.26
C GLY A 262 -3.35 21.54 3.17
N VAL A 263 -3.84 20.63 2.32
CA VAL A 263 -4.83 20.96 1.29
C VAL A 263 -6.21 21.05 1.94
N VAL A 264 -6.86 22.20 1.81
CA VAL A 264 -8.25 22.39 2.26
C VAL A 264 -9.18 22.01 1.11
N ASP A 265 -10.11 21.08 1.36
CA ASP A 265 -11.15 20.72 0.39
C ASP A 265 -12.08 21.93 0.16
N GLY A 266 -12.40 22.23 -1.10
CA GLY A 266 -13.37 23.29 -1.42
C GLY A 266 -12.99 24.19 -2.60
N GLY A 267 -12.71 23.59 -3.76
CA GLY A 267 -12.66 24.36 -5.00
C GLY A 267 -14.05 24.92 -5.35
N ASP A 268 -14.10 26.12 -5.94
CA ASP A 268 -15.35 26.70 -6.42
C ASP A 268 -16.03 25.74 -7.42
N PRO A 269 -17.23 25.22 -7.11
CA PRO A 269 -17.92 24.27 -7.98
C PRO A 269 -18.33 24.89 -9.32
N SER A 270 -18.33 26.22 -9.44
CA SER A 270 -18.63 26.93 -10.67
C SER A 270 -17.44 27.06 -11.63
N VAL A 271 -16.20 26.81 -11.16
CA VAL A 271 -14.97 26.97 -11.92
C VAL A 271 -14.49 25.63 -12.48
N VAL A 272 -14.05 25.60 -13.75
CA VAL A 272 -13.40 24.42 -14.36
C VAL A 272 -11.90 24.67 -14.40
N ASN A 273 -11.14 23.97 -13.56
CA ASN A 273 -9.69 24.08 -13.50
C ASN A 273 -9.04 23.07 -14.45
N VAL A 274 -8.37 23.58 -15.47
CA VAL A 274 -7.62 22.80 -16.45
C VAL A 274 -6.13 22.95 -16.14
N THR A 275 -5.41 21.83 -16.06
CA THR A 275 -3.96 21.83 -15.86
C THR A 275 -3.27 21.14 -17.02
N ILE A 276 -2.32 21.82 -17.65
CA ILE A 276 -1.35 21.20 -18.55
C ILE A 276 -0.09 20.90 -17.74
N LEU A 277 0.20 19.62 -17.56
CA LEU A 277 1.41 19.15 -16.88
C LEU A 277 2.46 18.77 -17.93
N PHE A 278 3.35 19.73 -18.19
CA PHE A 278 4.50 19.54 -19.06
C PHE A 278 5.60 18.71 -18.40
N ARG A 279 6.49 18.19 -19.23
CA ARG A 279 7.67 17.42 -18.83
C ARG A 279 8.86 17.83 -19.69
N THR A 280 10.07 17.66 -19.15
CA THR A 280 11.30 17.87 -19.93
C THR A 280 11.76 16.57 -20.62
N GLY A 281 12.44 16.72 -21.76
CA GLY A 281 13.14 15.64 -22.46
C GLY A 281 12.23 14.70 -23.23
N ALA A 282 12.36 13.39 -22.97
CA ALA A 282 11.63 12.35 -23.68
C ALA A 282 10.12 12.59 -23.61
N ARG A 283 9.42 12.66 -24.76
CA ARG A 283 7.97 12.91 -24.86
C ARG A 283 7.52 14.30 -24.41
N ALA A 284 8.44 15.27 -24.33
CA ALA A 284 8.05 16.68 -24.23
C ALA A 284 7.32 17.13 -25.51
N PHE A 285 6.44 18.12 -25.40
CA PHE A 285 5.91 18.78 -26.60
C PHE A 285 7.00 19.61 -27.26
N LYS A 286 7.01 19.63 -28.60
CA LYS A 286 7.96 20.44 -29.39
C LYS A 286 7.74 21.93 -29.19
N ASP A 287 6.48 22.33 -29.07
CA ASP A 287 6.06 23.72 -28.89
C ASP A 287 5.01 23.82 -27.77
N GLU A 288 5.50 23.90 -26.53
CA GLU A 288 4.64 24.06 -25.35
C GLU A 288 3.81 25.36 -25.39
N ALA A 289 4.33 26.41 -26.05
CA ALA A 289 3.64 27.70 -26.15
C ALA A 289 2.44 27.62 -27.10
N ALA A 290 2.57 26.96 -28.25
CA ALA A 290 1.46 26.69 -29.16
C ALA A 290 0.40 25.79 -28.50
N VAL A 291 0.84 24.71 -27.86
CA VAL A 291 -0.06 23.81 -27.11
C VAL A 291 -0.84 24.59 -26.04
N THR A 292 -0.16 25.40 -25.24
CA THR A 292 -0.77 26.25 -24.21
C THR A 292 -1.79 27.20 -24.82
N ARG A 293 -1.44 27.88 -25.92
CA ARG A 293 -2.32 28.83 -26.60
C ARG A 293 -3.62 28.19 -27.07
N VAL A 294 -3.56 26.99 -27.66
CA VAL A 294 -4.77 26.27 -28.12
C VAL A 294 -5.72 25.99 -26.95
N PHE A 295 -5.23 25.38 -25.88
CA PHE A 295 -6.06 25.05 -24.72
C PHE A 295 -6.53 26.29 -23.95
N GLN A 296 -5.72 27.35 -23.92
CA GLN A 296 -6.11 28.63 -23.29
C GLN A 296 -7.28 29.27 -24.04
N ASN A 297 -7.25 29.26 -25.37
CA ASN A 297 -8.31 29.80 -26.22
C ASN A 297 -9.63 29.03 -26.03
N GLU A 298 -9.58 27.69 -25.97
CA GLU A 298 -10.79 26.89 -25.73
C GLU A 298 -11.29 27.00 -24.30
N CYS A 299 -10.40 27.10 -23.31
CA CYS A 299 -10.80 27.35 -21.93
C CYS A 299 -11.50 28.71 -21.80
N ALA A 300 -11.01 29.77 -22.45
CA ALA A 300 -11.65 31.09 -22.43
C ALA A 300 -13.10 31.11 -22.98
N ARG A 301 -13.50 30.11 -23.77
CA ARG A 301 -14.87 29.96 -24.28
C ARG A 301 -15.83 29.29 -23.30
N VAL A 302 -15.32 28.69 -22.23
CA VAL A 302 -16.11 28.02 -21.20
C VAL A 302 -16.18 28.90 -19.96
N ALA A 303 -17.39 29.32 -19.57
CA ALA A 303 -17.60 30.21 -18.44
C ALA A 303 -16.98 29.66 -17.15
N GLY A 304 -16.09 30.44 -16.54
CA GLY A 304 -15.39 30.07 -15.32
C GLY A 304 -14.28 29.02 -15.52
N CYS A 305 -13.81 28.76 -16.74
CA CYS A 305 -12.65 27.91 -16.95
C CYS A 305 -11.34 28.66 -16.67
N LYS A 306 -10.42 28.02 -15.95
CA LYS A 306 -9.08 28.52 -15.65
C LYS A 306 -8.04 27.50 -16.08
N LEU A 307 -7.12 27.93 -16.96
CA LEU A 307 -5.97 27.11 -17.36
C LEU A 307 -4.77 27.42 -16.46
N THR A 308 -4.07 26.38 -16.02
CA THR A 308 -2.77 26.45 -15.36
C THR A 308 -1.78 25.58 -16.13
N THR A 309 -0.56 26.06 -16.33
CA THR A 309 0.54 25.26 -16.86
C THR A 309 1.56 25.02 -15.77
N ALA A 310 2.10 23.81 -15.70
CA ALA A 310 3.15 23.46 -14.75
C ALA A 310 4.08 22.42 -15.35
N ARG A 311 5.29 22.30 -14.79
CA ARG A 311 6.22 21.21 -15.10
C ARG A 311 6.40 20.33 -13.89
N SER A 312 6.22 19.02 -14.03
CA SER A 312 6.36 18.08 -12.92
C SER A 312 7.69 18.22 -12.18
N ASP A 313 8.74 18.49 -12.94
CA ASP A 313 10.14 18.51 -12.54
C ASP A 313 10.44 19.71 -11.60
N ASN A 314 9.59 20.74 -11.63
CA ASN A 314 9.73 21.97 -10.85
C ASN A 314 8.86 21.99 -9.58
N LEU A 315 8.07 20.93 -9.34
CA LEU A 315 7.11 20.88 -8.25
C LEU A 315 7.59 19.95 -7.14
N THR A 316 7.53 20.42 -5.89
CA THR A 316 7.68 19.52 -4.74
C THR A 316 6.51 18.52 -4.68
N PHE A 317 6.62 17.47 -3.87
CA PHE A 317 5.53 16.52 -3.66
C PHE A 317 4.22 17.25 -3.27
N CYS A 318 4.28 18.16 -2.29
CA CYS A 318 3.09 18.88 -1.86
C CYS A 318 2.58 19.91 -2.87
N ASP A 319 3.43 20.48 -3.72
CA ASP A 319 2.96 21.33 -4.81
C ASP A 319 2.21 20.51 -5.86
N GLN A 320 2.68 19.28 -6.15
CA GLN A 320 1.96 18.34 -7.02
C GLN A 320 0.60 17.95 -6.41
N VAL A 321 0.57 17.61 -5.11
CA VAL A 321 -0.70 17.29 -4.40
C VAL A 321 -1.67 18.47 -4.46
N ARG A 322 -1.22 19.70 -4.16
CA ARG A 322 -2.06 20.91 -4.22
C ARG A 322 -2.60 21.18 -5.62
N LEU A 323 -1.72 21.16 -6.63
CA LEU A 323 -2.09 21.42 -8.02
C LEU A 323 -3.13 20.41 -8.51
N MET A 324 -2.89 19.12 -8.29
CA MET A 324 -3.78 18.06 -8.75
C MET A 324 -5.10 18.03 -7.98
N SER A 325 -5.10 18.34 -6.68
CA SER A 325 -6.33 18.41 -5.87
C SER A 325 -7.31 19.46 -6.39
N GLY A 326 -6.80 20.53 -7.00
CA GLY A 326 -7.62 21.55 -7.65
C GLY A 326 -7.88 21.32 -9.14
N THR A 327 -7.38 20.23 -9.74
CA THR A 327 -7.46 20.00 -11.19
C THR A 327 -8.71 19.17 -11.57
N ASP A 328 -9.56 19.74 -12.42
CA ASP A 328 -10.72 19.05 -13.00
C ASP A 328 -10.36 18.34 -14.33
N VAL A 329 -9.43 18.93 -15.11
CA VAL A 329 -8.93 18.33 -16.37
C VAL A 329 -7.40 18.35 -16.40
N LEU A 330 -6.78 17.18 -16.44
CA LEU A 330 -5.34 17.03 -16.62
C LEU A 330 -5.02 16.72 -18.08
N ILE A 331 -4.15 17.54 -18.65
CA ILE A 331 -3.61 17.40 -20.00
C ILE A 331 -2.12 17.12 -19.83
N SER A 332 -1.63 15.97 -20.30
CA SER A 332 -0.22 15.62 -20.17
C SER A 332 0.21 14.63 -21.24
N SER A 333 1.49 14.66 -21.59
CA SER A 333 2.06 13.57 -22.37
C SER A 333 2.21 12.29 -21.54
N HIS A 334 2.12 11.14 -22.19
CA HIS A 334 2.27 9.83 -21.57
C HIS A 334 3.62 9.72 -20.87
N GLY A 335 3.63 9.35 -19.58
CA GLY A 335 4.85 9.06 -18.83
C GLY A 335 4.68 9.15 -17.33
N ALA A 336 5.73 8.77 -16.59
CA ALA A 336 5.71 8.60 -15.14
C ALA A 336 5.10 9.78 -14.37
N GLN A 337 5.27 11.01 -14.86
CA GLN A 337 4.70 12.20 -14.22
C GLN A 337 3.17 12.20 -14.19
N MET A 338 2.51 11.49 -15.10
CA MET A 338 1.06 11.40 -15.15
C MET A 338 0.50 10.53 -14.01
N THR A 339 1.34 9.83 -13.26
CA THR A 339 0.97 9.18 -11.99
C THR A 339 0.39 10.18 -10.99
N ASN A 340 0.68 11.48 -11.12
CA ASN A 340 0.05 12.55 -10.34
C ASN A 340 -1.49 12.60 -10.45
N LEU A 341 -2.09 11.93 -11.44
CA LEU A 341 -3.55 11.77 -11.54
C LEU A 341 -4.17 11.25 -10.24
N VAL A 342 -3.44 10.51 -9.41
CA VAL A 342 -3.96 9.92 -8.18
C VAL A 342 -4.44 10.95 -7.16
N PHE A 343 -3.93 12.18 -7.23
CA PHE A 343 -4.29 13.27 -6.33
C PHE A 343 -5.52 14.08 -6.79
N MET A 344 -5.97 13.87 -8.03
CA MET A 344 -7.15 14.53 -8.58
C MET A 344 -8.43 14.02 -7.95
N GLU A 345 -9.46 14.86 -7.93
CA GLU A 345 -10.80 14.44 -7.52
C GLU A 345 -11.35 13.32 -8.40
N ARG A 346 -12.24 12.51 -7.81
CA ARG A 346 -13.02 11.54 -8.59
C ARG A 346 -13.82 12.28 -9.67
N ASN A 347 -14.01 11.60 -10.79
CA ASN A 347 -14.68 12.10 -12.00
C ASN A 347 -13.96 13.21 -12.75
N SER A 348 -12.77 13.65 -12.31
CA SER A 348 -11.90 14.51 -13.12
C SER A 348 -11.49 13.80 -14.42
N SER A 349 -11.14 14.59 -15.43
CA SER A 349 -10.84 14.12 -16.79
C SER A 349 -9.35 14.12 -17.09
N ILE A 350 -8.90 13.13 -17.87
CA ILE A 350 -7.52 13.00 -18.35
C ILE A 350 -7.50 13.05 -19.88
N MET A 351 -6.64 13.89 -20.45
CA MET A 351 -6.32 13.95 -21.88
C MET A 351 -4.85 13.60 -22.08
N GLU A 352 -4.59 12.51 -22.78
CA GLU A 352 -3.25 11.91 -22.87
C GLU A 352 -2.64 12.01 -24.27
N PHE A 353 -1.36 12.39 -24.36
CA PHE A 353 -0.65 12.63 -25.62
C PHE A 353 0.58 11.74 -25.77
N TYR A 354 0.82 11.23 -26.97
CA TYR A 354 1.93 10.32 -27.28
C TYR A 354 2.69 10.79 -28.51
N PRO A 355 4.00 10.55 -28.58
CA PRO A 355 4.72 10.72 -29.83
C PRO A 355 4.35 9.62 -30.82
N LYS A 356 4.75 9.81 -32.06
CA LYS A 356 4.61 8.85 -33.15
C LYS A 356 5.12 7.46 -32.76
N GLY A 357 4.47 6.42 -33.27
CA GLY A 357 4.89 5.03 -33.11
C GLY A 357 4.40 4.34 -31.83
N TRP A 358 3.92 5.08 -30.83
CA TRP A 358 3.41 4.47 -29.59
C TRP A 358 2.19 3.58 -29.83
N ARG A 359 1.25 4.03 -30.67
CA ARG A 359 0.01 3.30 -30.95
C ARG A 359 0.31 1.91 -31.48
N GLU A 360 1.28 1.82 -32.38
CA GLU A 360 1.65 0.61 -33.09
C GLU A 360 2.64 -0.27 -32.32
N ARG A 361 3.49 0.31 -31.45
CA ARG A 361 4.67 -0.39 -30.89
C ARG A 361 4.65 -0.59 -29.37
N ALA A 362 3.92 0.22 -28.61
CA ALA A 362 4.03 0.22 -27.15
C ALA A 362 3.25 -0.90 -26.44
N GLY A 363 2.54 -1.75 -27.19
CA GLY A 363 1.74 -2.84 -26.64
C GLY A 363 0.76 -2.34 -25.57
N GLY A 364 0.62 -3.09 -24.47
CA GLY A 364 -0.23 -2.71 -23.33
C GLY A 364 0.25 -1.46 -22.57
N GLY A 365 1.53 -1.09 -22.69
CA GLY A 365 2.12 0.04 -21.95
C GLY A 365 1.46 1.38 -22.27
N GLN A 366 0.90 1.54 -23.47
CA GLN A 366 0.16 2.75 -23.82
C GLN A 366 -1.13 2.92 -22.99
N PHE A 367 -1.74 1.85 -22.49
CA PHE A 367 -3.03 1.93 -21.78
C PHE A 367 -2.89 2.09 -20.26
N VAL A 368 -1.66 2.19 -19.76
CA VAL A 368 -1.37 2.26 -18.32
C VAL A 368 -2.18 3.35 -17.60
N TYR A 369 -2.23 4.57 -18.13
CA TYR A 369 -2.96 5.66 -17.47
C TYR A 369 -4.45 5.67 -17.77
N ARG A 370 -4.89 5.00 -18.83
CA ARG A 370 -6.31 4.67 -19.00
C ARG A 370 -6.79 3.73 -17.89
N TRP A 371 -6.02 2.69 -17.58
CA TRP A 371 -6.30 1.80 -16.45
C TRP A 371 -6.14 2.51 -15.11
N GLY A 372 -5.10 3.33 -14.96
CA GLY A 372 -4.88 4.14 -13.76
C GLY A 372 -6.03 5.10 -13.48
N ALA A 373 -6.51 5.82 -14.50
CA ALA A 373 -7.67 6.69 -14.39
C ALA A 373 -8.91 5.92 -13.95
N ASP A 374 -9.24 4.81 -14.60
CA ASP A 374 -10.41 3.99 -14.24
C ASP A 374 -10.34 3.47 -12.80
N ARG A 375 -9.16 2.98 -12.38
CA ARG A 375 -8.95 2.42 -11.03
C ARG A 375 -8.97 3.48 -9.93
N ALA A 376 -8.54 4.70 -10.23
CA ALA A 376 -8.52 5.82 -9.27
C ALA A 376 -9.79 6.69 -9.31
N GLY A 377 -10.75 6.36 -10.20
CA GLY A 377 -12.07 6.99 -10.25
C GLY A 377 -12.14 8.22 -11.16
N MET A 378 -11.20 8.38 -12.09
CA MET A 378 -11.17 9.43 -13.10
C MET A 378 -11.68 8.95 -14.46
N ARG A 379 -11.92 9.90 -15.36
CA ARG A 379 -12.36 9.66 -16.72
C ARG A 379 -11.21 9.85 -17.70
N HIS A 380 -10.89 8.81 -18.45
CA HIS A 380 -9.93 8.94 -19.53
C HIS A 380 -10.64 9.40 -20.81
N GLU A 381 -10.45 10.65 -21.23
CA GLU A 381 -11.19 11.30 -22.33
C GLU A 381 -10.65 10.95 -23.73
N GLY A 382 -9.64 10.08 -23.77
CA GLY A 382 -9.03 9.60 -24.99
C GLY A 382 -7.53 9.89 -25.04
N SER A 383 -6.92 9.39 -26.10
CA SER A 383 -5.48 9.49 -26.33
C SER A 383 -5.27 10.08 -27.72
N TRP A 384 -4.30 10.98 -27.86
CA TRP A 384 -3.83 11.46 -29.14
C TRP A 384 -2.42 10.97 -29.40
N TRP A 385 -2.21 10.35 -30.56
CA TRP A 385 -0.90 9.90 -31.03
C TRP A 385 -0.48 10.76 -32.19
N ASP A 386 0.71 11.35 -32.08
CA ASP A 386 1.25 12.23 -33.12
C ASP A 386 1.42 11.47 -34.46
N PRO A 387 0.62 11.79 -35.50
CA PRO A 387 0.75 11.13 -36.80
C PRO A 387 1.99 11.60 -37.56
N ASN A 388 2.44 12.84 -37.28
CA ASN A 388 3.45 13.57 -38.04
C ASN A 388 4.77 13.71 -37.27
N GLY A 389 4.93 12.99 -36.15
CA GLY A 389 6.13 13.00 -35.35
C GLY A 389 7.37 12.48 -36.09
N GLU A 390 8.52 12.66 -35.47
CA GLU A 390 9.81 12.29 -36.06
C GLU A 390 9.87 10.79 -36.42
N PRO A 391 10.29 10.45 -37.65
CA PRO A 391 10.49 9.06 -38.02
C PRO A 391 11.66 8.48 -37.23
N CYS A 392 11.60 7.17 -37.00
CA CYS A 392 12.74 6.42 -36.49
C CYS A 392 13.28 5.44 -37.55
N PRO A 393 14.14 5.90 -38.48
CA PRO A 393 14.82 4.99 -39.39
C PRO A 393 15.96 4.24 -38.67
N ASN A 394 16.22 3.01 -39.12
CA ASN A 394 17.43 2.23 -38.80
C ASN A 394 17.69 1.91 -37.32
N SER A 395 16.66 1.90 -36.47
CA SER A 395 16.82 1.44 -35.08
C SER A 395 16.44 -0.04 -34.94
N PRO A 396 17.30 -0.89 -34.35
CA PRO A 396 16.92 -2.26 -34.01
C PRO A 396 15.91 -2.30 -32.86
N ASP A 397 15.90 -1.29 -32.00
CA ASP A 397 14.94 -1.09 -30.92
C ASP A 397 13.95 0.03 -31.28
N ILE A 398 13.06 -0.31 -32.21
CA ILE A 398 12.12 0.65 -32.79
C ILE A 398 11.21 1.25 -31.70
N LEU A 399 10.84 0.47 -30.67
CA LEU A 399 10.05 0.99 -29.56
C LEU A 399 10.83 2.04 -28.79
N SER A 400 12.04 1.74 -28.30
CA SER A 400 12.82 2.72 -27.52
C SER A 400 13.14 3.98 -28.31
N CYS A 401 13.31 3.86 -29.62
CA CYS A 401 13.54 5.00 -30.47
C CYS A 401 12.33 5.95 -30.57
N TYR A 402 11.12 5.42 -30.78
CA TYR A 402 9.89 6.22 -30.78
C TYR A 402 9.51 6.69 -29.38
N LYS A 403 9.80 5.86 -28.36
CA LYS A 403 9.45 6.09 -26.96
C LYS A 403 9.87 7.46 -26.46
N ASN A 404 11.05 7.94 -26.88
CA ASN A 404 11.66 9.16 -26.37
C ASN A 404 11.52 10.37 -27.31
N ARG A 405 10.84 10.25 -28.45
CA ARG A 405 10.65 11.39 -29.36
C ARG A 405 9.76 12.45 -28.74
N GLN A 406 9.95 13.69 -29.17
CA GLN A 406 9.08 14.80 -28.82
C GLN A 406 7.76 14.72 -29.58
N ILE A 407 6.74 15.35 -29.01
CA ILE A 407 5.36 15.32 -29.49
C ILE A 407 5.06 16.62 -30.24
N GLY A 408 4.59 16.54 -31.48
CA GLY A 408 4.05 17.67 -32.22
C GLY A 408 2.73 18.19 -31.65
N HIS A 409 2.08 19.09 -32.36
CA HIS A 409 0.73 19.53 -32.04
C HIS A 409 -0.11 19.65 -33.32
N ASP A 410 -1.41 19.46 -33.18
CA ASP A 410 -2.40 19.69 -34.22
C ASP A 410 -3.43 20.67 -33.64
N GLU A 411 -3.30 21.96 -34.00
CA GLU A 411 -4.11 23.01 -33.37
C GLU A 411 -5.61 22.77 -33.55
N ALA A 412 -6.05 22.33 -34.75
CA ALA A 412 -7.46 22.11 -35.05
C ALA A 412 -8.02 20.91 -34.28
N TYR A 413 -7.30 19.79 -34.24
CA TYR A 413 -7.71 18.62 -33.46
C TYR A 413 -7.75 18.93 -31.97
N PHE A 414 -6.70 19.59 -31.45
CA PHE A 414 -6.57 19.90 -30.03
C PHE A 414 -7.70 20.85 -29.60
N ALA A 415 -8.02 21.86 -30.41
CA ALA A 415 -9.12 22.77 -30.15
C ALA A 415 -10.48 22.04 -30.10
N GLN A 416 -10.78 21.20 -31.09
CA GLN A 416 -12.03 20.44 -31.14
C GLN A 416 -12.17 19.49 -29.93
N TRP A 417 -11.09 18.78 -29.59
CA TRP A 417 -11.09 17.84 -28.47
C TRP A 417 -11.22 18.57 -27.13
N ALA A 418 -10.49 19.67 -26.94
CA ALA A 418 -10.56 20.51 -25.75
C ALA A 418 -11.97 21.08 -25.53
N ALA A 419 -12.58 21.67 -26.57
CA ALA A 419 -13.92 22.23 -26.49
C ALA A 419 -14.94 21.20 -25.98
N LYS A 420 -14.88 19.97 -26.52
CA LYS A 420 -15.73 18.86 -26.08
C LYS A 420 -15.50 18.49 -24.62
N VAL A 421 -14.24 18.32 -24.21
CA VAL A 421 -13.89 17.88 -22.84
C VAL A 421 -14.22 18.96 -21.81
N PHE A 422 -13.93 20.24 -22.10
CA PHE A 422 -14.17 21.34 -21.17
C PHE A 422 -15.66 21.61 -20.98
N ALA A 423 -16.46 21.59 -22.07
CA ALA A 423 -17.91 21.71 -21.98
C ALA A 423 -18.52 20.57 -21.15
N ALA A 424 -18.12 19.33 -21.41
CA ALA A 424 -18.61 18.18 -20.66
C ALA A 424 -18.25 18.23 -19.16
N ASN A 425 -17.07 18.77 -18.81
CA ASN A 425 -16.70 19.00 -17.40
C ASN A 425 -17.53 20.11 -16.76
N LYS A 426 -17.80 21.20 -17.49
CA LYS A 426 -18.67 22.27 -16.99
C LYS A 426 -20.07 21.77 -16.66
N GLU A 427 -20.67 20.98 -17.57
CA GLU A 427 -21.99 20.38 -17.36
C GLU A 427 -22.01 19.46 -16.14
N ARG A 428 -20.98 18.62 -15.97
CA ARG A 428 -20.87 17.74 -14.81
C ARG A 428 -20.76 18.51 -13.50
N LYS A 429 -19.94 19.56 -13.45
CA LYS A 429 -19.81 20.39 -12.23
C LYS A 429 -21.12 21.10 -11.90
N ALA A 430 -21.83 21.61 -12.91
CA ALA A 430 -23.16 22.20 -12.71
C ALA A 430 -24.18 21.17 -12.19
N GLY A 431 -24.18 19.94 -12.73
CA GLY A 431 -25.04 18.85 -12.27
C GLY A 431 -24.72 18.39 -10.84
N LEU A 432 -23.43 18.33 -10.47
CA LEU A 432 -22.99 18.03 -9.11
C LEU A 432 -23.41 19.14 -8.13
N ALA A 433 -23.27 20.41 -8.51
CA ALA A 433 -23.72 21.55 -7.71
C ALA A 433 -25.24 21.55 -7.48
N ALA A 434 -26.03 21.10 -8.47
CA ALA A 434 -27.48 20.93 -8.33
C ALA A 434 -27.88 19.71 -7.47
N GLY A 435 -27.00 18.69 -7.34
CA GLY A 435 -27.25 17.45 -6.62
C GLY A 435 -26.71 17.38 -5.18
N VAL A 436 -26.11 18.46 -4.64
CA VAL A 436 -25.43 18.48 -3.31
C VAL A 436 -26.36 18.17 -2.13
N ALA A 437 -27.68 18.13 -2.32
CA ALA A 437 -28.62 17.77 -1.25
C ALA A 437 -28.60 16.27 -0.85
N ALA A 438 -27.95 15.37 -1.61
CA ALA A 438 -28.06 13.91 -1.39
C ALA A 438 -26.74 13.17 -1.06
N SER A 439 -25.56 13.77 -1.22
CA SER A 439 -24.27 13.04 -1.14
C SER A 439 -23.54 13.11 0.20
N THR A 440 -24.09 13.83 1.18
CA THR A 440 -23.43 14.10 2.48
C THR A 440 -23.08 12.82 3.25
N ARG A 441 -23.90 11.76 3.14
CA ARG A 441 -23.66 10.48 3.86
C ARG A 441 -22.50 9.64 3.33
N GLN A 442 -22.09 9.82 2.07
CA GLN A 442 -21.05 9.00 1.45
C GLN A 442 -19.65 9.62 1.60
N ARG A 443 -19.58 10.95 1.78
CA ARG A 443 -18.36 11.67 2.18
C ARG A 443 -17.99 11.38 3.64
N GLU A 444 -18.99 11.33 4.53
CA GLU A 444 -18.78 11.15 5.98
C GLU A 444 -18.07 9.83 6.34
N ALA A 445 -18.32 8.74 5.62
CA ALA A 445 -17.64 7.45 5.88
C ALA A 445 -16.15 7.45 5.48
N THR A 446 -15.77 8.18 4.43
CA THR A 446 -14.37 8.36 4.01
C THR A 446 -13.64 9.36 4.91
N THR A 447 -14.32 10.40 5.42
CA THR A 447 -13.74 11.42 6.31
C THR A 447 -13.26 10.84 7.65
N THR A 448 -13.92 9.79 8.16
CA THR A 448 -13.54 9.13 9.43
C THR A 448 -12.14 8.49 9.43
N CYS A 449 -11.62 8.06 8.28
CA CYS A 449 -10.26 7.50 8.17
C CYS A 449 -9.22 8.49 7.66
N CYS A 450 -9.68 9.59 7.09
CA CYS A 450 -8.83 10.68 6.62
C CYS A 450 -8.21 11.46 7.78
N SER A 451 -8.97 11.65 8.86
CA SER A 451 -8.61 12.47 10.03
C SER A 451 -7.53 11.84 10.91
#